data_AF-A0A524H4X3-F1
#
_entry.id   AF-A0A524H4X3-F1
#
_cell.length_a   1.000
_cell.length_b   1.000
_cell.length_c   1.000
_cell.angle_alpha   90.00
_cell.angle_beta   90.00
_cell.angle_gamma   90.00
#
_symmetry.space_group_name_H-M   'P 1'
#
loop_
_entity.id
_entity.type
_entity.pdbx_description
1 polymer ?
#
loop_
_entity_poly.entity_id
_entity_poly.type
_entity_poly.pdbx_seq_one_letter_code
_entity_poly.pdbx_strand_id
1 'polypeptide(L)'
;MGDPLINSRSTKPRTVLAWVVVALLAGAVGGLAAAPGEWYNSLNKPAWNPPSWIFGPVWTTLYILMGIAAALAWEGRRTRAGRVGFLLFGLQLALNALWSWLFFHWHRPDLALAELVVLWVVILGALIAFRRIRPLAGWLLVPYLVWVSFAGVLNASIAKRNPGERPLSVAGPLSQGVAVADCAPYDGPATSIFLSESSDIDTLPPAPPYLQLIIYEPGARLSARRVEFGRVEGGSGIALRCQPGGECATTNRGTVEFGAPQEDGSLLGSYRLTFSGDTVAGTFRARWSSRAAICG
;
A
#
# COMPACT_ATOMS: atom_id res chain seq x y z
N MET A 1 -15.70 59.39 9.18
CA MET A 1 -15.44 57.98 9.51
C MET A 1 -14.43 57.46 8.50
N GLY A 2 -13.14 57.51 8.85
CA GLY A 2 -12.07 57.00 7.99
C GLY A 2 -11.81 55.53 8.32
N ASP A 3 -11.76 54.70 7.29
CA ASP A 3 -11.52 53.26 7.37
C ASP A 3 -10.17 52.97 8.06
N PRO A 4 -10.16 52.27 9.21
CA PRO A 4 -8.92 51.90 9.85
C PRO A 4 -8.36 50.62 9.20
N LEU A 5 -7.40 50.85 8.31
CA LEU A 5 -6.15 50.07 8.26
C LEU A 5 -6.25 48.62 7.75
N ILE A 6 -6.22 48.48 6.42
CA ILE A 6 -5.40 47.44 5.78
C ILE A 6 -3.93 47.77 6.11
N ASN A 7 -3.49 47.45 7.33
CA ASN A 7 -2.08 47.49 7.70
C ASN A 7 -1.41 46.25 7.10
N SER A 8 -1.08 46.30 5.82
CA SER A 8 -0.31 45.26 5.15
C SER A 8 1.16 45.36 5.59
N ARG A 9 1.47 44.85 6.78
CA ARG A 9 2.87 44.48 7.05
C ARG A 9 3.27 43.48 5.97
N SER A 10 4.21 43.89 5.12
CA SER A 10 4.68 43.07 4.03
C SER A 10 5.44 41.89 4.61
N THR A 11 4.96 40.68 4.31
CA THR A 11 5.68 39.47 4.67
C THR A 11 7.05 39.52 4.02
N LYS A 12 8.11 39.49 4.83
CA LYS A 12 9.48 39.58 4.31
C LYS A 12 9.74 38.45 3.31
N PRO A 13 10.34 38.71 2.14
CA PRO A 13 10.56 37.69 1.11
C PRO A 13 11.42 36.52 1.60
N ARG A 14 12.36 36.78 2.52
CA ARG A 14 13.18 35.75 3.18
C ARG A 14 12.33 34.75 3.98
N THR A 15 11.26 35.21 4.63
CA THR A 15 10.35 34.34 5.39
C THR A 15 9.55 33.44 4.45
N VAL A 16 9.10 33.98 3.32
CA VAL A 16 8.40 33.21 2.28
C VAL A 16 9.31 32.13 1.74
N LEU A 17 10.52 32.50 1.32
CA LEU A 17 11.49 31.56 0.78
C LEU A 17 11.80 30.43 1.79
N ALA A 18 12.05 30.76 3.06
CA ALA A 18 12.35 29.76 4.09
C ALA A 18 11.22 28.73 4.24
N TRP A 19 9.96 29.17 4.34
CA TRP A 19 8.83 28.25 4.50
C TRP A 19 8.50 27.44 3.24
N VAL A 20 8.71 28.02 2.05
CA VAL A 20 8.59 27.28 0.78
C VAL A 20 9.65 26.19 0.70
N VAL A 21 10.89 26.48 1.07
CA VAL A 21 11.96 25.47 1.12
C VAL A 21 11.61 24.36 2.10
N VAL A 22 11.12 24.68 3.31
CA VAL A 22 10.68 23.67 4.29
C VAL A 22 9.60 22.75 3.70
N ALA A 23 8.58 23.31 3.05
CA ALA A 23 7.51 22.54 2.45
C ALA A 23 8.01 21.65 1.29
N LEU A 24 8.89 22.18 0.44
CA LEU A 24 9.50 21.43 -0.66
C LEU A 24 10.41 20.30 -0.17
N LEU A 25 11.16 20.51 0.91
CA LEU A 25 12.00 19.46 1.51
C LEU A 25 11.15 18.32 2.06
N ALA A 26 10.03 18.62 2.73
CA ALA A 26 9.09 17.59 3.15
C ALA A 26 8.52 16.82 1.93
N GLY A 27 8.20 17.54 0.85
CA GLY A 27 7.79 16.93 -0.41
C GLY A 27 8.84 16.05 -1.05
N ALA A 28 10.11 16.44 -0.99
CA ALA A 28 11.22 15.63 -1.48
C ALA A 28 11.35 14.31 -0.70
N VAL A 29 11.16 14.32 0.62
CA VAL A 29 11.16 13.10 1.45
C VAL A 29 10.06 12.13 1.05
N GLY A 30 8.85 12.63 0.78
CA GLY A 30 7.77 11.79 0.20
C GLY A 30 8.11 11.31 -1.21
N GLY A 31 8.72 12.18 -2.01
CA GLY A 31 9.16 11.90 -3.39
C GLY A 31 10.14 10.74 -3.51
N LEU A 32 10.98 10.49 -2.50
CA LEU A 32 11.90 9.34 -2.47
C LEU A 32 11.16 7.99 -2.53
N ALA A 33 9.95 7.93 -1.98
CA ALA A 33 9.12 6.73 -2.01
C ALA A 33 8.13 6.74 -3.19
N ALA A 34 7.80 7.91 -3.75
CA ALA A 34 6.69 8.09 -4.69
C ALA A 34 6.95 7.65 -6.15
N ALA A 35 7.96 6.82 -6.41
CA ALA A 35 8.30 6.39 -7.76
C ALA A 35 7.27 5.36 -8.29
N PRO A 36 6.54 5.66 -9.38
CA PRO A 36 5.62 4.70 -9.98
C PRO A 36 6.42 3.57 -10.65
N GLY A 37 6.56 2.45 -9.96
CA GLY A 37 7.19 1.23 -10.47
C GLY A 37 6.22 0.27 -11.18
N GLU A 38 6.71 -0.92 -11.53
CA GLU A 38 5.90 -1.98 -12.16
C GLU A 38 4.62 -2.29 -11.36
N TRP A 39 4.71 -2.27 -10.03
CA TRP A 39 3.56 -2.48 -9.14
C TRP A 39 2.44 -1.47 -9.40
N TYR A 40 2.72 -0.17 -9.32
CA TYR A 40 1.70 0.86 -9.54
C TYR A 40 1.10 0.77 -10.94
N ASN A 41 1.92 0.42 -11.94
CA ASN A 41 1.47 0.25 -13.32
C ASN A 41 0.52 -0.95 -13.47
N SER A 42 0.74 -2.03 -12.73
CA SER A 42 -0.10 -3.24 -12.73
C SER A 42 -1.48 -3.09 -12.07
N LEU A 43 -1.68 -2.07 -11.23
CA LEU A 43 -2.94 -1.86 -10.51
C LEU A 43 -4.10 -1.55 -11.46
N ASN A 44 -5.27 -2.11 -11.17
CA ASN A 44 -6.53 -1.72 -11.80
C ASN A 44 -6.94 -0.33 -11.28
N LYS A 45 -6.72 0.70 -12.11
CA LYS A 45 -7.00 2.10 -11.82
C LYS A 45 -8.33 2.54 -12.45
N PRO A 46 -9.06 3.49 -11.84
CA PRO A 46 -10.23 4.07 -12.47
C PRO A 46 -9.86 4.83 -13.75
N ALA A 47 -10.78 4.88 -14.71
CA ALA A 47 -10.57 5.56 -16.01
C ALA A 47 -10.28 7.06 -15.86
N TRP A 48 -10.70 7.68 -14.75
CA TRP A 48 -10.44 9.08 -14.41
C TRP A 48 -9.12 9.30 -13.65
N ASN A 49 -8.31 8.26 -13.44
CA ASN A 49 -6.98 8.42 -12.87
C ASN A 49 -6.10 9.27 -13.83
N PRO A 50 -5.55 10.40 -13.38
CA PRO A 50 -4.75 11.26 -14.24
C PRO A 50 -3.44 10.57 -14.65
N PRO A 51 -2.87 10.94 -15.81
CA PRO A 51 -1.52 10.55 -16.18
C PRO A 51 -0.50 10.84 -15.07
N SER A 52 0.45 9.93 -14.85
CA SER A 52 1.40 10.00 -13.73
C SER A 52 2.21 11.30 -13.69
N TRP A 53 2.48 11.92 -14.84
CA TRP A 53 3.23 13.18 -14.92
C TRP A 53 2.47 14.38 -14.33
N ILE A 54 1.14 14.33 -14.20
CA ILE A 54 0.34 15.44 -13.64
C ILE A 54 0.60 15.61 -12.13
N PHE A 55 0.90 14.52 -11.42
CA PHE A 55 1.09 14.56 -9.97
C PHE A 55 2.27 15.46 -9.56
N GLY A 56 3.38 15.45 -10.30
CA GLY A 56 4.58 16.24 -9.98
C GLY A 56 4.32 17.75 -9.96
N PRO A 57 3.82 18.37 -11.05
CA PRO A 57 3.49 19.79 -11.09
C PRO A 57 2.44 20.21 -10.06
N VAL A 58 1.41 19.38 -9.84
CA VAL A 58 0.36 19.68 -8.86
C VAL A 58 0.96 19.72 -7.45
N TRP A 59 1.68 18.68 -7.02
CA TRP A 59 2.30 18.64 -5.70
C TRP A 59 3.32 19.77 -5.49
N THR A 60 4.15 20.05 -6.50
CA THR A 60 5.11 21.16 -6.45
C THR A 60 4.40 22.50 -6.21
N THR A 61 3.30 22.75 -6.94
CA THR A 61 2.48 23.95 -6.76
C THR A 61 1.88 24.01 -5.35
N LEU A 62 1.34 22.90 -4.86
CA LEU A 62 0.76 22.81 -3.52
C LEU A 62 1.79 23.09 -2.41
N TYR A 63 3.00 22.53 -2.51
CA TYR A 63 4.06 22.82 -1.52
C TYR A 63 4.46 24.29 -1.50
N ILE A 64 4.51 24.95 -2.66
CA ILE A 64 4.74 26.40 -2.73
C ILE A 64 3.62 27.17 -2.02
N LEU A 65 2.36 26.83 -2.29
CA LEU A 65 1.20 27.47 -1.63
C LEU A 65 1.20 27.25 -0.12
N MET A 66 1.53 26.04 0.35
CA MET A 66 1.69 25.72 1.77
C MET A 66 2.77 26.58 2.43
N GLY A 67 3.94 26.72 1.79
CA GLY A 67 5.02 27.56 2.29
C GLY A 67 4.64 29.03 2.36
N ILE A 68 3.95 29.55 1.33
CA ILE A 68 3.43 30.92 1.34
C ILE A 68 2.40 31.10 2.46
N ALA A 69 1.47 30.14 2.65
CA ALA A 69 0.48 30.17 3.73
C ALA A 69 1.14 30.26 5.12
N ALA A 70 2.14 29.41 5.37
CA ALA A 70 2.91 29.44 6.62
C ALA A 70 3.65 30.78 6.81
N ALA A 71 4.25 31.33 5.76
CA ALA A 71 4.92 32.63 5.83
C ALA A 71 3.94 33.78 6.13
N LEU A 72 2.74 33.76 5.54
CA LEU A 72 1.69 34.73 5.81
C LEU A 72 1.14 34.63 7.25
N ALA A 73 1.09 33.43 7.82
CA ALA A 73 0.67 33.18 9.20
C ALA A 73 1.77 33.45 10.24
N TRP A 74 3.02 33.69 9.82
CA TRP A 74 4.19 33.77 10.70
C TRP A 74 4.11 34.88 11.75
N GLU A 75 3.48 36.00 11.43
CA GLU A 75 3.31 37.11 12.39
C GLU A 75 2.45 36.70 13.59
N GLY A 76 1.46 35.84 13.38
CA GLY A 76 0.58 35.31 14.42
C GLY A 76 1.13 34.11 15.19
N ARG A 77 2.36 33.64 14.91
CA ARG A 77 2.92 32.38 15.47
C ARG A 77 2.89 32.28 17.00
N ARG A 78 2.97 33.42 17.71
CA ARG A 78 2.96 33.46 19.18
C ARG A 78 1.54 33.41 19.78
N THR A 79 0.51 33.63 18.98
CA THR A 79 -0.89 33.49 19.41
C THR A 79 -1.24 32.02 19.66
N ARG A 80 -2.35 31.75 20.37
CA ARG A 80 -2.86 30.37 20.52
C ARG A 80 -3.16 29.72 19.16
N ALA A 81 -3.81 30.46 18.26
CA ALA A 81 -4.10 30.00 16.91
C ALA A 81 -2.81 29.73 16.11
N GLY A 82 -1.80 30.59 16.23
CA GLY A 82 -0.48 30.39 15.62
C GLY A 82 0.19 29.12 16.09
N ARG A 83 0.30 28.91 17.41
CA ARG A 83 0.94 27.71 17.97
C ARG A 83 0.27 26.42 17.49
N VAL A 84 -1.06 26.37 17.53
CA VAL A 84 -1.83 25.22 17.03
C VAL A 84 -1.66 25.07 15.53
N GLY A 85 -1.76 26.16 14.76
CA GLY A 85 -1.64 26.14 13.31
C GLY A 85 -0.28 25.63 12.83
N PHE A 86 0.82 26.09 13.44
CA PHE A 86 2.16 25.64 13.07
C PHE A 86 2.45 24.20 13.52
N LEU A 87 1.88 23.74 14.64
CA LEU A 87 1.95 22.33 15.05
C LEU A 87 1.22 21.43 14.04
N LEU A 88 0.00 21.80 13.64
CA LEU A 88 -0.76 21.07 12.63
C LEU A 88 -0.09 21.16 11.25
N PHE A 89 0.54 22.29 10.92
CA PHE A 89 1.32 22.45 9.69
C PHE A 89 2.52 21.51 9.64
N GLY A 90 3.26 21.36 10.75
CA GLY A 90 4.34 20.38 10.83
C GLY A 90 3.83 18.95 10.73
N LEU A 91 2.74 18.64 11.44
CA LEU A 91 2.13 17.31 11.42
C LEU A 91 1.61 16.94 10.01
N GLN A 92 0.94 17.84 9.30
CA GLN A 92 0.47 17.55 7.95
C GLN A 92 1.61 17.32 6.96
N LEU A 93 2.77 18.00 7.10
CA LEU A 93 3.94 17.71 6.25
C LEU A 93 4.50 16.30 6.51
N ALA A 94 4.56 15.88 7.78
CA ALA A 94 5.04 14.55 8.14
C ALA A 94 4.09 13.45 7.64
N LEU A 95 2.78 13.64 7.85
CA LEU A 95 1.72 12.76 7.36
C LEU A 95 1.72 12.69 5.82
N ASN A 96 1.81 13.83 5.15
CA ASN A 96 1.92 13.90 3.68
C ASN A 96 3.10 13.06 3.16
N ALA A 97 4.29 13.21 3.76
CA ALA A 97 5.44 12.40 3.38
C ALA A 97 5.18 10.91 3.64
N LEU A 98 4.65 10.55 4.82
CA LEU A 98 4.33 9.18 5.23
C LEU A 98 3.36 8.49 4.26
N TRP A 99 2.40 9.22 3.70
CA TRP A 99 1.46 8.69 2.72
C TRP A 99 2.16 8.03 1.52
N SER A 100 3.19 8.69 0.98
CA SER A 100 3.97 8.15 -0.15
C SER A 100 4.66 6.83 0.21
N TRP A 101 5.17 6.71 1.44
CA TRP A 101 5.79 5.48 1.93
C TRP A 101 4.76 4.36 2.09
N LEU A 102 3.61 4.65 2.71
CA LEU A 102 2.53 3.68 2.87
C LEU A 102 2.03 3.16 1.52
N PHE A 103 1.80 4.08 0.56
CA PHE A 103 1.20 3.73 -0.72
C PHE A 103 2.19 3.09 -1.69
N PHE A 104 3.33 3.73 -1.96
CA PHE A 104 4.24 3.30 -3.03
C PHE A 104 5.36 2.38 -2.55
N HIS A 105 5.86 2.54 -1.32
CA HIS A 105 6.95 1.71 -0.83
C HIS A 105 6.46 0.44 -0.13
N TRP A 106 5.45 0.56 0.73
CA TRP A 106 4.89 -0.59 1.47
C TRP A 106 3.69 -1.22 0.77
N HIS A 107 3.19 -0.66 -0.33
CA HIS A 107 2.07 -1.19 -1.09
C HIS A 107 0.81 -1.41 -0.22
N ARG A 108 0.56 -0.50 0.73
CA ARG A 108 -0.57 -0.53 1.68
C ARG A 108 -1.57 0.58 1.36
N PRO A 109 -2.36 0.47 0.27
CA PRO A 109 -3.37 1.48 -0.05
C PRO A 109 -4.46 1.60 1.04
N ASP A 110 -4.69 0.53 1.81
CA ASP A 110 -5.56 0.49 2.98
C ASP A 110 -5.08 1.44 4.10
N LEU A 111 -3.83 1.28 4.53
CA LEU A 111 -3.24 2.13 5.56
C LEU A 111 -3.02 3.55 5.05
N ALA A 112 -2.63 3.71 3.79
CA ALA A 112 -2.52 5.00 3.14
C ALA A 112 -3.86 5.74 3.10
N LEU A 113 -5.00 5.03 2.98
CA LEU A 113 -6.32 5.67 3.04
C LEU A 113 -6.67 6.11 4.46
N ALA A 114 -6.41 5.27 5.46
CA ALA A 114 -6.64 5.61 6.87
C ALA A 114 -5.79 6.82 7.31
N GLU A 115 -4.51 6.82 6.95
CA GLU A 115 -3.60 7.94 7.18
C GLU A 115 -4.09 9.20 6.45
N LEU A 116 -4.53 9.10 5.18
CA LEU A 116 -5.04 10.23 4.41
C LEU A 116 -6.26 10.90 5.08
N VAL A 117 -7.13 10.14 5.73
CA VAL A 117 -8.26 10.70 6.50
C VAL A 117 -7.74 11.53 7.68
N VAL A 118 -6.73 11.04 8.40
CA VAL A 118 -6.08 11.79 9.49
C VAL A 118 -5.43 13.06 8.93
N LEU A 119 -4.67 12.94 7.85
CA LEU A 119 -4.06 14.07 7.14
C LEU A 119 -5.12 15.12 6.76
N TRP A 120 -6.25 14.71 6.20
CA TRP A 120 -7.33 15.62 5.80
C TRP A 120 -7.84 16.46 6.98
N VAL A 121 -8.07 15.84 8.14
CA VAL A 121 -8.50 16.53 9.37
C VAL A 121 -7.43 17.49 9.87
N VAL A 122 -6.16 17.09 9.83
CA VAL A 122 -5.04 17.95 10.24
C VAL A 122 -4.91 19.17 9.32
N ILE A 123 -5.06 18.99 8.00
CA ILE A 123 -5.06 20.10 7.03
C ILE A 123 -6.20 21.07 7.31
N LEU A 124 -7.41 20.57 7.54
CA LEU A 124 -8.57 21.41 7.88
C LEU A 124 -8.32 22.20 9.17
N GLY A 125 -7.75 21.57 10.19
CA GLY A 125 -7.37 22.25 11.42
C GLY A 125 -6.32 23.36 11.20
N ALA A 126 -5.27 23.07 10.41
CA ALA A 126 -4.24 24.06 10.06
C ALA A 126 -4.84 25.24 9.28
N LEU A 127 -5.73 24.96 8.32
CA LEU A 127 -6.47 25.94 7.54
C LEU A 127 -7.29 26.88 8.44
N ILE A 128 -8.08 26.32 9.35
CA ILE A 128 -8.90 27.12 10.28
C ILE A 128 -8.01 27.99 11.17
N ALA A 129 -6.93 27.41 11.70
CA ALA A 129 -5.99 28.13 12.56
C ALA A 129 -5.28 29.28 11.82
N PHE A 130 -4.79 29.04 10.60
CA PHE A 130 -4.15 30.06 9.77
C PHE A 130 -5.12 31.15 9.32
N ARG A 131 -6.37 30.78 9.00
CA ARG A 131 -7.43 31.74 8.65
C ARG A 131 -7.70 32.73 9.79
N ARG A 132 -7.62 32.30 11.06
CA ARG A 132 -7.79 33.19 12.23
C ARG A 132 -6.64 34.20 12.41
N ILE A 133 -5.48 33.93 11.82
CA ILE A 133 -4.33 34.84 11.83
C ILE A 133 -4.42 35.78 10.63
N ARG A 134 -4.54 35.21 9.43
CA ARG A 134 -4.68 35.94 8.17
C ARG A 134 -5.59 35.14 7.23
N PRO A 135 -6.74 35.68 6.79
CA PRO A 135 -7.68 34.94 5.95
C PRO A 135 -7.06 34.34 4.69
N LEU A 136 -6.18 35.10 4.03
CA LEU A 136 -5.45 34.64 2.85
C LEU A 136 -4.57 33.40 3.12
N ALA A 137 -3.94 33.31 4.30
CA ALA A 137 -3.13 32.15 4.66
C ALA A 137 -3.97 30.86 4.73
N GLY A 138 -5.19 30.95 5.27
CA GLY A 138 -6.11 29.81 5.26
C GLY A 138 -6.58 29.45 3.85
N TRP A 139 -6.96 30.45 3.04
CA TRP A 139 -7.45 30.20 1.68
C TRP A 139 -6.42 29.54 0.76
N LEU A 140 -5.13 29.82 0.95
CA LEU A 140 -4.05 29.15 0.20
C LEU A 140 -3.95 27.64 0.48
N LEU A 141 -4.51 27.14 1.58
CA LEU A 141 -4.57 25.70 1.88
C LEU A 141 -5.83 25.01 1.30
N VAL A 142 -6.80 25.74 0.76
CA VAL A 142 -8.00 25.16 0.15
C VAL A 142 -7.68 24.30 -1.09
N PRO A 143 -6.85 24.76 -2.05
CA PRO A 143 -6.46 23.92 -3.20
C PRO A 143 -5.84 22.60 -2.76
N TYR A 144 -5.06 22.62 -1.66
CA TYR A 144 -4.49 21.41 -1.09
C TYR A 144 -5.56 20.47 -0.53
N LEU A 145 -6.50 20.97 0.26
CA LEU A 145 -7.59 20.17 0.82
C LEU A 145 -8.47 19.54 -0.28
N VAL A 146 -8.73 20.28 -1.37
CA VAL A 146 -9.45 19.78 -2.56
C VAL A 146 -8.66 18.65 -3.22
N TRP A 147 -7.36 18.84 -3.44
CA TRP A 147 -6.50 17.82 -4.04
C TRP A 147 -6.42 16.55 -3.17
N VAL A 148 -6.28 16.67 -1.86
CA VAL A 148 -6.27 15.53 -0.94
C VAL A 148 -7.62 14.81 -0.93
N SER A 149 -8.72 15.53 -1.08
CA SER A 149 -10.05 14.92 -1.21
C SER A 149 -10.14 14.08 -2.49
N PHE A 150 -9.65 14.61 -3.62
CA PHE A 150 -9.53 13.85 -4.87
C PHE A 150 -8.62 12.62 -4.71
N ALA A 151 -7.44 12.79 -4.11
CA ALA A 151 -6.50 11.70 -3.85
C ALA A 151 -7.10 10.63 -2.93
N GLY A 152 -7.93 11.02 -1.96
CA GLY A 152 -8.66 10.10 -1.09
C GLY A 152 -9.66 9.24 -1.87
N VAL A 153 -10.43 9.84 -2.77
CA VAL A 153 -11.36 9.11 -3.65
C VAL A 153 -10.58 8.18 -4.60
N LEU A 154 -9.45 8.64 -5.14
CA LEU A 154 -8.56 7.82 -5.98
C LEU A 154 -8.02 6.61 -5.22
N ASN A 155 -7.47 6.83 -4.04
CA ASN A 155 -6.92 5.78 -3.18
C ASN A 155 -8.01 4.77 -2.80
N ALA A 156 -9.18 5.23 -2.36
CA ALA A 156 -10.31 4.36 -2.04
C ALA A 156 -10.78 3.55 -3.25
N SER A 157 -10.84 4.14 -4.45
CA SER A 157 -11.18 3.43 -5.68
C SER A 157 -10.13 2.37 -6.03
N ILE A 158 -8.84 2.67 -5.89
CA ILE A 158 -7.76 1.71 -6.11
C ILE A 158 -7.86 0.56 -5.09
N ALA A 159 -8.02 0.86 -3.79
CA ALA A 159 -8.16 -0.14 -2.73
C ALA A 159 -9.40 -1.03 -2.89
N LYS A 160 -10.48 -0.50 -3.48
CA LYS A 160 -11.70 -1.26 -3.79
C LYS A 160 -11.53 -2.16 -5.02
N ARG A 161 -10.84 -1.67 -6.07
CA ARG A 161 -10.63 -2.40 -7.34
C ARG A 161 -9.56 -3.47 -7.24
N ASN A 162 -8.67 -3.40 -6.25
CA ASN A 162 -7.57 -4.34 -6.07
C ASN A 162 -7.66 -5.05 -4.69
N PRO A 163 -8.71 -5.84 -4.44
CA PRO A 163 -8.94 -6.48 -3.14
C PRO A 163 -7.86 -7.51 -2.74
N GLY A 164 -7.10 -8.03 -3.71
CA GLY A 164 -5.99 -8.97 -3.49
C GLY A 164 -4.64 -8.34 -3.11
N GLU A 165 -4.51 -6.99 -3.16
CA GLU A 165 -3.34 -6.20 -2.71
C GLU A 165 -3.31 -5.94 -1.22
N ARG A 166 -4.35 -6.36 -0.50
CA ARG A 166 -4.35 -6.34 0.95
C ARG A 166 -3.43 -7.48 1.40
N PRO A 167 -2.43 -7.27 2.26
CA PRO A 167 -1.94 -8.38 3.07
C PRO A 167 -3.14 -8.84 3.90
N LEU A 168 -3.76 -9.95 3.47
CA LEU A 168 -5.02 -10.45 3.98
C LEU A 168 -4.81 -10.93 5.42
N SER A 169 -5.03 -10.08 6.43
CA SER A 169 -5.08 -10.55 7.83
C SER A 169 -6.33 -11.39 8.12
N VAL A 170 -7.16 -11.68 7.11
CA VAL A 170 -8.36 -12.52 7.21
C VAL A 170 -8.12 -13.75 6.36
N ALA A 171 -8.03 -14.90 7.02
CA ALA A 171 -7.97 -16.22 6.42
C ALA A 171 -9.13 -16.37 5.42
N GLY A 172 -8.82 -16.62 4.15
CA GLY A 172 -9.83 -16.97 3.15
C GLY A 172 -10.38 -18.39 3.38
N PRO A 173 -11.41 -18.83 2.62
CA PRO A 173 -11.88 -20.21 2.70
C PRO A 173 -10.73 -21.22 2.51
N LEU A 174 -9.82 -21.00 1.56
CA LEU A 174 -8.66 -21.89 1.33
C LEU A 174 -7.42 -21.42 2.12
N SER A 175 -7.48 -21.43 3.44
CA SER A 175 -6.44 -20.91 4.33
C SER A 175 -5.76 -21.96 5.21
N GLN A 176 -6.39 -23.11 5.44
CA GLN A 176 -5.79 -24.19 6.20
C GLN A 176 -5.04 -25.12 5.26
N GLY A 177 -3.81 -25.50 5.60
CA GLY A 177 -3.01 -26.28 4.67
C GLY A 177 -2.06 -27.30 5.26
N VAL A 178 -1.58 -28.15 4.36
CA VAL A 178 -0.52 -29.13 4.62
C VAL A 178 0.55 -29.00 3.55
N ALA A 179 1.77 -28.75 3.98
CA ALA A 179 2.97 -28.72 3.15
C ALA A 179 3.62 -30.11 3.10
N VAL A 180 4.03 -30.53 1.91
CA VAL A 180 4.75 -31.78 1.66
C VAL A 180 5.96 -31.53 0.78
N ALA A 181 7.02 -32.29 1.00
CA ALA A 181 8.08 -32.42 0.02
C ALA A 181 7.49 -33.02 -1.26
N ASP A 182 7.92 -32.50 -2.41
CA ASP A 182 7.46 -32.92 -3.73
C ASP A 182 8.63 -32.86 -4.72
N CYS A 183 8.39 -33.22 -5.97
CA CYS A 183 9.39 -33.27 -7.02
C CYS A 183 9.03 -32.31 -8.15
N ALA A 184 10.01 -31.52 -8.58
CA ALA A 184 9.87 -30.68 -9.77
C ALA A 184 9.91 -31.54 -11.04
N PRO A 185 9.41 -31.06 -12.19
CA PRO A 185 9.40 -31.82 -13.45
C PRO A 185 10.79 -32.21 -14.01
N TYR A 186 11.86 -31.66 -13.43
CA TYR A 186 13.26 -31.89 -13.79
C TYR A 186 14.01 -32.67 -12.70
N ASP A 187 13.30 -33.49 -11.92
CA ASP A 187 13.80 -34.31 -10.81
C ASP A 187 14.53 -33.50 -9.71
N GLY A 188 14.21 -32.21 -9.62
CA GLY A 188 14.66 -31.31 -8.56
C GLY A 188 13.72 -31.29 -7.35
N PRO A 189 14.16 -30.72 -6.21
CA PRO A 189 13.31 -30.58 -5.04
C PRO A 189 12.17 -29.59 -5.29
N ALA A 190 10.96 -29.96 -4.90
CA ALA A 190 9.80 -29.08 -4.85
C ALA A 190 9.09 -29.17 -3.49
N THR A 191 8.19 -28.23 -3.26
CA THR A 191 7.30 -28.19 -2.10
C THR A 191 5.89 -28.01 -2.62
N SER A 192 5.02 -28.96 -2.31
CA SER A 192 3.58 -28.85 -2.56
C SER A 192 2.86 -28.40 -1.29
N ILE A 193 2.04 -27.37 -1.39
CA ILE A 193 1.20 -26.85 -0.30
C ILE A 193 -0.25 -27.01 -0.72
N PHE A 194 -0.98 -27.89 -0.07
CA PHE A 194 -2.41 -28.07 -0.27
C PHE A 194 -3.17 -27.18 0.72
N LEU A 195 -4.07 -26.35 0.21
CA LEU A 195 -4.90 -25.42 0.97
C LEU A 195 -6.38 -25.81 0.81
N SER A 196 -7.08 -25.96 1.92
CA SER A 196 -8.48 -26.35 2.01
C SER A 196 -9.23 -25.46 3.01
N GLU A 197 -10.55 -25.64 3.06
CA GLU A 197 -11.45 -25.01 4.03
C GLU A 197 -11.40 -25.69 5.40
N SER A 198 -11.06 -26.99 5.44
CA SER A 198 -10.92 -27.75 6.67
C SER A 198 -9.46 -27.78 7.14
N SER A 199 -9.26 -27.70 8.46
CA SER A 199 -7.97 -27.99 9.11
C SER A 199 -7.65 -29.49 9.14
N ASP A 200 -8.67 -30.34 9.00
CA ASP A 200 -8.59 -31.78 9.16
C ASP A 200 -8.25 -32.44 7.81
N ILE A 201 -7.05 -32.15 7.32
CA ILE A 201 -6.49 -32.74 6.10
C ILE A 201 -5.73 -34.02 6.46
N ASP A 202 -6.43 -35.16 6.38
CA ASP A 202 -5.86 -36.49 6.63
C ASP A 202 -5.44 -37.21 5.33
N THR A 203 -6.03 -36.81 4.21
CA THR A 203 -5.75 -37.34 2.87
C THR A 203 -5.14 -36.27 1.98
N LEU A 204 -4.16 -36.65 1.17
CA LEU A 204 -3.49 -35.77 0.21
C LEU A 204 -3.57 -36.41 -1.20
N PRO A 205 -4.09 -35.69 -2.21
CA PRO A 205 -4.73 -34.37 -2.10
C PRO A 205 -6.04 -34.40 -1.28
N PRO A 206 -6.45 -33.30 -0.63
CA PRO A 206 -7.72 -33.23 0.09
C PRO A 206 -8.92 -33.31 -0.86
N ALA A 207 -10.12 -33.55 -0.30
CA ALA A 207 -11.35 -33.46 -1.08
C ALA A 207 -11.54 -32.02 -1.62
N PRO A 208 -11.98 -31.84 -2.88
CA PRO A 208 -12.31 -30.52 -3.40
C PRO A 208 -13.43 -29.84 -2.58
N PRO A 209 -13.41 -28.50 -2.43
CA PRO A 209 -12.49 -27.57 -3.07
C PRO A 209 -11.11 -27.50 -2.39
N TYR A 210 -10.06 -27.42 -3.19
CA TYR A 210 -8.71 -27.14 -2.69
C TYR A 210 -7.88 -26.36 -3.70
N LEU A 211 -6.85 -25.70 -3.17
CA LEU A 211 -5.82 -25.02 -3.94
C LEU A 211 -4.48 -25.68 -3.64
N GLN A 212 -3.75 -26.10 -4.67
CA GLN A 212 -2.40 -26.64 -4.56
C GLN A 212 -1.41 -25.61 -5.08
N LEU A 213 -0.40 -25.27 -4.27
CA LEU A 213 0.74 -24.47 -4.66
C LEU A 213 1.94 -25.40 -4.81
N ILE A 214 2.49 -25.52 -6.01
CA ILE A 214 3.68 -26.33 -6.30
C ILE A 214 4.83 -25.37 -6.54
N ILE A 215 5.82 -25.38 -5.66
CA ILE A 215 6.96 -24.47 -5.71
C ILE A 215 8.20 -25.30 -5.93
N TYR A 216 8.97 -25.03 -6.98
CA TYR A 216 10.15 -25.82 -7.34
C TYR A 216 11.39 -25.42 -6.51
N GLU A 217 11.20 -25.31 -5.21
CA GLU A 217 12.23 -25.10 -4.21
C GLU A 217 11.94 -25.96 -2.97
N PRO A 218 12.98 -26.37 -2.23
CA PRO A 218 12.79 -27.08 -0.96
C PRO A 218 12.20 -26.15 0.10
N GLY A 219 11.34 -26.69 0.96
CA GLY A 219 10.63 -25.95 2.01
C GLY A 219 11.50 -25.07 2.90
N ALA A 220 12.71 -25.52 3.21
CA ALA A 220 13.68 -24.80 4.02
C ALA A 220 14.07 -23.43 3.44
N ARG A 221 13.89 -23.21 2.13
CA ARG A 221 14.20 -21.95 1.45
C ARG A 221 13.01 -21.01 1.32
N LEU A 222 11.80 -21.43 1.72
CA LEU A 222 10.59 -20.66 1.49
C LEU A 222 10.37 -19.55 2.52
N SER A 223 10.86 -19.71 3.76
CA SER A 223 10.62 -18.71 4.82
C SER A 223 11.17 -17.33 4.46
N ALA A 224 10.40 -16.28 4.74
CA ALA A 224 10.72 -14.88 4.43
C ALA A 224 11.02 -14.61 2.94
N ARG A 225 10.44 -15.39 2.02
CA ARG A 225 10.59 -15.22 0.57
C ARG A 225 9.31 -14.91 -0.16
N ARG A 226 9.47 -14.30 -1.33
CA ARG A 226 8.43 -14.11 -2.33
C ARG A 226 8.76 -14.95 -3.55
N VAL A 227 7.80 -15.78 -3.97
CA VAL A 227 7.87 -16.66 -5.14
C VAL A 227 6.90 -16.12 -6.18
N GLU A 228 7.39 -15.82 -7.39
CA GLU A 228 6.59 -15.31 -8.50
C GLU A 228 6.49 -16.36 -9.61
N PHE A 229 5.29 -16.91 -9.80
CA PHE A 229 5.05 -17.93 -10.80
C PHE A 229 5.22 -17.33 -12.21
N GLY A 230 5.90 -18.06 -13.09
CA GLY A 230 6.06 -17.71 -14.49
C GLY A 230 7.24 -16.79 -14.87
N ARG A 231 8.03 -16.28 -13.92
CA ARG A 231 9.30 -15.58 -14.22
C ARG A 231 10.46 -16.58 -14.13
N VAL A 232 11.30 -16.61 -15.16
CA VAL A 232 12.45 -17.51 -15.44
C VAL A 232 12.06 -18.79 -16.20
N GLU A 233 12.89 -19.18 -17.18
CA GLU A 233 12.78 -20.27 -18.18
C GLU A 233 12.49 -21.70 -17.66
N GLY A 234 11.94 -21.84 -16.45
CA GLY A 234 11.39 -23.09 -15.89
C GLY A 234 10.24 -22.88 -14.91
N GLY A 235 9.79 -21.64 -14.66
CA GLY A 235 8.81 -21.27 -13.63
C GLY A 235 9.32 -21.50 -12.20
N SER A 236 9.08 -20.58 -11.27
CA SER A 236 9.36 -20.83 -9.84
C SER A 236 8.32 -21.74 -9.16
N GLY A 237 7.26 -22.09 -9.91
CA GLY A 237 6.17 -22.93 -9.46
C GLY A 237 4.92 -22.81 -10.33
N ILE A 238 3.91 -23.62 -10.02
CA ILE A 238 2.56 -23.59 -10.60
C ILE A 238 1.51 -23.71 -9.50
N ALA A 239 0.27 -23.34 -9.80
CA ALA A 239 -0.86 -23.53 -8.90
C ALA A 239 -2.02 -24.24 -9.58
N LEU A 240 -2.74 -25.07 -8.84
CA LEU A 240 -3.94 -25.76 -9.28
C LEU A 240 -5.11 -25.40 -8.36
N ARG A 241 -6.27 -25.09 -8.94
CA ARG A 241 -7.54 -24.85 -8.24
C ARG A 241 -8.53 -25.93 -8.64
N CYS A 242 -8.82 -26.85 -7.72
CA CYS A 242 -9.74 -27.97 -7.94
C CYS A 242 -11.09 -27.69 -7.28
N GLN A 243 -12.18 -27.88 -8.04
CA GLN A 243 -13.55 -27.63 -7.60
C GLN A 243 -14.33 -28.93 -7.34
N PRO A 244 -15.43 -28.89 -6.56
CA PRO A 244 -16.37 -30.00 -6.46
C PRO A 244 -16.86 -30.39 -7.86
N GLY A 245 -16.67 -31.65 -8.24
CA GLY A 245 -16.95 -32.14 -9.61
C GLY A 245 -15.71 -32.58 -10.41
N GLY A 246 -14.50 -32.37 -9.87
CA GLY A 246 -13.26 -32.94 -10.41
C GLY A 246 -12.53 -32.08 -11.45
N GLU A 247 -13.07 -30.91 -11.79
CA GLU A 247 -12.38 -29.96 -12.66
C GLU A 247 -11.29 -29.21 -11.88
N CYS A 248 -10.05 -29.30 -12.36
CA CYS A 248 -8.90 -28.57 -11.83
C CYS A 248 -8.37 -27.60 -12.88
N ALA A 249 -8.36 -26.31 -12.54
CA ALA A 249 -7.75 -25.27 -13.36
C ALA A 249 -6.31 -25.03 -12.92
N THR A 250 -5.37 -24.91 -13.87
CA THR A 250 -3.95 -24.64 -13.59
C THR A 250 -3.59 -23.19 -13.94
N THR A 251 -2.70 -22.59 -13.17
CA THR A 251 -2.08 -21.30 -13.49
C THR A 251 -0.58 -21.30 -13.18
N ASN A 252 0.15 -20.56 -14.00
CA ASN A 252 1.54 -20.18 -13.76
C ASN A 252 1.68 -18.67 -13.55
N ARG A 253 0.58 -17.96 -13.22
CA ARG A 253 0.57 -16.52 -12.99
C ARG A 253 0.12 -16.23 -11.57
N GLY A 254 0.99 -15.57 -10.82
CA GLY A 254 0.69 -15.17 -9.44
C GLY A 254 1.94 -15.10 -8.57
N THR A 255 1.72 -14.77 -7.31
CA THR A 255 2.76 -14.64 -6.29
C THR A 255 2.36 -15.36 -5.02
N VAL A 256 3.33 -16.01 -4.38
CA VAL A 256 3.21 -16.57 -3.03
C VAL A 256 4.26 -15.89 -2.16
N GLU A 257 3.83 -15.27 -1.06
CA GLU A 257 4.70 -14.61 -0.09
C GLU A 257 4.67 -15.36 1.22
N PHE A 258 5.84 -15.76 1.70
CA PHE A 258 6.02 -16.47 2.95
C PHE A 258 6.45 -15.53 4.06
N GLY A 259 5.84 -15.69 5.23
CA GLY A 259 6.19 -14.97 6.45
C GLY A 259 7.51 -15.44 7.06
N ALA A 260 7.86 -14.85 8.20
CA ALA A 260 9.01 -15.25 8.99
C ALA A 260 8.91 -16.72 9.46
N PRO A 261 10.04 -17.40 9.70
CA PRO A 261 10.05 -18.76 10.25
C PRO A 261 9.21 -18.85 11.52
N GLN A 262 8.39 -19.89 11.64
CA GLN A 262 7.58 -20.15 12.83
C GLN A 262 8.29 -21.11 13.78
N GLU A 263 8.06 -20.96 15.08
CA GLU A 263 8.64 -21.84 16.11
C GLU A 263 8.18 -23.31 15.96
N ASP A 264 6.95 -23.52 15.48
CA ASP A 264 6.37 -24.84 15.21
C ASP A 264 6.78 -25.42 13.84
N GLY A 265 7.64 -24.71 13.10
CA GLY A 265 8.07 -25.07 11.74
C GLY A 265 6.99 -24.89 10.67
N SER A 266 5.79 -24.41 11.00
CA SER A 266 4.73 -24.19 10.02
C SER A 266 5.06 -23.06 9.05
N LEU A 267 4.48 -23.15 7.85
CA LEU A 267 4.56 -22.10 6.83
C LEU A 267 3.35 -21.18 6.98
N LEU A 268 3.62 -19.90 7.26
CA LEU A 268 2.63 -18.84 7.12
C LEU A 268 2.90 -18.06 5.86
N GLY A 269 1.85 -17.65 5.16
CA GLY A 269 2.02 -16.85 3.98
C GLY A 269 0.73 -16.30 3.40
N SER A 270 0.87 -15.63 2.28
CA SER A 270 -0.23 -15.18 1.45
C SER A 270 -0.01 -15.62 0.01
N TYR A 271 -1.09 -15.82 -0.72
CA TYR A 271 -1.05 -16.14 -2.14
C TYR A 271 -1.96 -15.19 -2.90
N ARG A 272 -1.56 -14.89 -4.14
CA ARG A 272 -2.40 -14.26 -5.15
C ARG A 272 -2.15 -14.94 -6.48
N LEU A 273 -3.18 -15.54 -7.04
CA LEU A 273 -3.09 -16.38 -8.23
C LEU A 273 -4.17 -15.98 -9.23
N THR A 274 -3.84 -15.97 -10.51
CA THR A 274 -4.77 -15.58 -11.58
C THR A 274 -5.09 -16.79 -12.45
N PHE A 275 -6.34 -17.28 -12.40
CA PHE A 275 -6.85 -18.39 -13.21
C PHE A 275 -7.82 -17.84 -14.27
N SER A 276 -7.49 -17.96 -15.56
CA SER A 276 -8.40 -17.65 -16.69
C SER A 276 -9.28 -16.39 -16.54
N GLY A 277 -8.73 -15.30 -15.99
CA GLY A 277 -9.43 -14.02 -15.76
C GLY A 277 -9.84 -13.75 -14.31
N ASP A 278 -9.94 -14.79 -13.48
CA ASP A 278 -10.27 -14.68 -12.06
C ASP A 278 -9.01 -14.64 -11.20
N THR A 279 -8.93 -13.68 -10.28
CA THR A 279 -7.84 -13.63 -9.30
C THR A 279 -8.33 -14.14 -7.96
N VAL A 280 -7.67 -15.17 -7.42
CA VAL A 280 -7.90 -15.72 -6.08
C VAL A 280 -6.74 -15.29 -5.19
N ALA A 281 -7.06 -14.73 -4.03
CA ALA A 281 -6.07 -14.34 -3.04
C ALA A 281 -6.50 -14.78 -1.63
N GLY A 282 -5.54 -15.09 -0.79
CA GLY A 282 -5.76 -15.57 0.57
C GLY A 282 -4.51 -15.48 1.41
N THR A 283 -4.66 -15.59 2.73
CA THR A 283 -3.58 -16.04 3.61
C THR A 283 -3.76 -17.49 3.95
N PHE A 284 -2.64 -18.13 4.28
CA PHE A 284 -2.63 -19.53 4.67
C PHE A 284 -1.71 -19.79 5.85
N ARG A 285 -2.04 -20.86 6.57
CA ARG A 285 -1.15 -21.56 7.49
C ARG A 285 -1.06 -23.02 7.04
N ALA A 286 0.14 -23.47 6.75
CA ALA A 286 0.39 -24.85 6.36
C ALA A 286 1.33 -25.55 7.34
N ARG A 287 0.88 -26.66 7.92
CA ARG A 287 1.73 -27.54 8.73
C ARG A 287 2.49 -28.51 7.83
N TRP A 288 3.66 -28.95 8.24
CA TRP A 288 4.37 -30.01 7.53
C TRP A 288 3.71 -31.37 7.73
N SER A 289 3.58 -32.12 6.65
CA SER A 289 3.26 -33.55 6.72
C SER A 289 4.52 -34.36 7.02
N SER A 290 4.34 -35.48 7.71
CA SER A 290 5.38 -36.50 7.87
C SER A 290 5.59 -37.36 6.61
N ARG A 291 4.76 -37.20 5.58
CA ARG A 291 4.95 -37.90 4.30
C ARG A 291 6.21 -37.36 3.61
N ALA A 292 7.19 -38.25 3.41
CA ALA A 292 8.32 -38.00 2.54
C ALA A 292 7.94 -38.33 1.09
N ALA A 293 8.25 -37.44 0.16
CA ALA A 293 8.32 -37.78 -1.26
C ALA A 293 9.72 -38.29 -1.58
N ILE A 294 9.80 -39.39 -2.31
CA ILE A 294 11.05 -39.89 -2.90
C ILE A 294 11.01 -39.48 -4.36
N CYS A 295 11.86 -38.54 -4.75
CA CYS A 295 12.07 -38.16 -6.14
C CYS A 295 13.02 -39.17 -6.79
N GLY A 296 12.72 -39.63 -8.00
CA GLY A 296 13.51 -40.60 -8.73
C GLY A 296 13.22 -40.59 -10.21
#